data_AF-A0A3N9XUM7-F1
#
_entry.id   AF-A0A3N9XUM7-F1
#
_cell.length_a   1.000
_cell.length_b   1.000
_cell.length_c   1.000
_cell.angle_alpha   90.00
_cell.angle_beta   90.00
_cell.angle_gamma   90.00
#
_symmetry.space_group_name_H-M   'P 1'
#
loop_
_entity.id
_entity.type
_entity.pdbx_description
1 polymer ?
#
loop_
_entity_poly.entity_id
_entity_poly.type
_entity_poly.pdbx_seq_one_letter_code
_entity_poly.pdbx_strand_id
1 'polypeptide(L)'
;MGNRAVVTITDQHGNSRCFWAGWGSPEYQIPHVADFVAWADRHQRPLTVDSWLAHADTFPGTLPRLEVTGTTAADDTYIGDLDYRYHLVLHDDSRAVRLRVYQLRGPLGQPQPRLVAELTHATLYGEAARLCELMADRAHQWADRHGGVAPPGNDPDGWRRRAAQFLEIHQSTPVVAIAANLDARVVAARFDAPHPAIHIAGVWIIAAVDAGGVLQVSAHLQDAAGWLRRPDGTVPMRVTVDGEPVFDA
;
A
#
# COMPACT_ATOMS: atom_id res chain seq x y z
N MET A 1 11.93 -20.35 12.87
CA MET A 1 12.21 -20.12 11.43
C MET A 1 11.36 -18.93 11.00
N GLY A 2 11.96 -17.93 10.35
CA GLY A 2 11.22 -16.75 9.85
C GLY A 2 10.41 -17.07 8.60
N ASN A 3 9.34 -16.30 8.39
CA ASN A 3 8.52 -16.43 7.18
C ASN A 3 9.35 -16.08 5.96
N ARG A 4 9.38 -16.95 4.95
CA ARG A 4 10.16 -16.78 3.73
C ARG A 4 9.34 -16.05 2.68
N ALA A 5 9.93 -15.08 2.02
CA ALA A 5 9.27 -14.40 0.93
C ALA A 5 10.23 -13.97 -0.18
N VAL A 6 9.65 -13.68 -1.33
CA VAL A 6 10.32 -12.98 -2.43
C VAL A 6 9.60 -11.65 -2.67
N VAL A 7 10.39 -10.59 -2.80
CA VAL A 7 9.92 -9.27 -3.21
C VAL A 7 10.36 -9.01 -4.64
N THR A 8 9.41 -8.98 -5.56
CA THR A 8 9.60 -8.55 -6.94
C THR A 8 9.36 -7.05 -7.01
N ILE A 9 10.38 -6.29 -7.40
CA ILE A 9 10.28 -4.86 -7.62
C ILE A 9 10.29 -4.61 -9.12
N THR A 10 9.24 -3.96 -9.62
CA THR A 10 9.09 -3.58 -11.02
C THR A 10 9.18 -2.06 -11.14
N ASP A 11 10.04 -1.57 -12.03
CA ASP A 11 10.13 -0.14 -12.34
C ASP A 11 9.03 0.31 -13.32
N GLN A 12 8.96 1.61 -13.56
CA GLN A 12 8.00 2.21 -14.49
C GLN A 12 8.15 1.80 -15.97
N HIS A 13 9.28 1.17 -16.33
CA HIS A 13 9.55 0.66 -17.67
C HIS A 13 9.27 -0.85 -17.78
N GLY A 14 8.82 -1.49 -16.69
CA GLY A 14 8.51 -2.91 -16.63
C GLY A 14 9.71 -3.80 -16.30
N ASN A 15 10.90 -3.24 -16.06
CA ASN A 15 12.05 -4.05 -15.64
C ASN A 15 11.83 -4.52 -14.21
N SER A 16 12.05 -5.80 -13.96
CA SER A 16 11.81 -6.41 -12.66
C SER A 16 13.07 -7.02 -12.07
N ARG A 17 13.27 -6.83 -10.77
CA ARG A 17 14.31 -7.49 -9.96
C ARG A 17 13.68 -8.14 -8.74
N CYS A 18 14.16 -9.32 -8.37
CA CYS A 18 13.57 -10.14 -7.31
C CYS A 18 14.54 -10.30 -6.16
N PHE A 19 14.07 -10.13 -4.92
CA PHE A 19 14.90 -10.16 -3.72
C PHE A 19 14.35 -11.14 -2.69
N TRP A 20 15.24 -11.91 -2.06
CA TRP A 20 14.89 -12.86 -1.00
C TRP A 20 14.74 -12.17 0.36
N ALA A 21 13.63 -12.43 1.04
CA ALA A 21 13.32 -11.95 2.38
C ALA A 21 13.28 -13.11 3.38
N GLY A 22 14.23 -13.16 4.32
CA GLY A 22 14.26 -14.16 5.40
C GLY A 22 13.22 -13.94 6.51
N TRP A 23 12.61 -12.75 6.54
CA TRP A 23 11.58 -12.31 7.49
C TRP A 23 10.46 -11.57 6.76
N GLY A 24 9.87 -12.23 5.76
CA GLY A 24 8.93 -11.63 4.83
C GLY A 24 7.47 -11.64 5.29
N SER A 25 7.17 -11.60 6.59
CA SER A 25 5.78 -11.45 7.03
C SER A 25 5.29 -10.01 6.76
N PRO A 26 4.00 -9.82 6.42
CA PRO A 26 3.47 -8.49 6.12
C PRO A 26 3.68 -7.50 7.28
N GLU A 27 3.57 -7.98 8.52
CA GLU A 27 3.71 -7.16 9.73
C GLU A 27 5.09 -6.53 9.90
N TYR A 28 6.14 -7.10 9.32
CA TYR A 28 7.48 -6.48 9.31
C TYR A 28 7.75 -5.79 7.97
N GLN A 29 7.42 -6.46 6.86
CA GLN A 29 7.83 -5.99 5.54
C GLN A 29 7.09 -4.72 5.09
N ILE A 30 5.78 -4.59 5.38
CA ILE A 30 5.01 -3.40 5.00
C ILE A 30 5.54 -2.14 5.72
N PRO A 31 5.77 -2.14 7.05
CA PRO A 31 6.45 -1.02 7.71
C PRO A 31 7.82 -0.68 7.13
N HIS A 32 8.64 -1.66 6.73
CA HIS A 32 9.94 -1.37 6.12
C HIS A 32 9.81 -0.75 4.71
N VAL A 33 8.80 -1.15 3.93
CA VAL A 33 8.49 -0.48 2.66
C VAL A 33 8.03 0.96 2.90
N ALA A 34 7.19 1.20 3.91
CA ALA A 34 6.76 2.55 4.28
C ALA A 34 7.95 3.44 4.71
N ASP A 35 8.87 2.92 5.52
CA ASP A 35 10.09 3.64 5.89
C ASP A 35 10.94 4.01 4.66
N PHE A 36 11.08 3.10 3.70
CA PHE A 36 11.80 3.37 2.47
C PHE A 36 11.19 4.52 1.67
N VAL A 37 9.87 4.51 1.48
CA VAL A 37 9.17 5.58 0.75
C VAL A 37 9.35 6.91 1.48
N ALA A 38 9.14 6.94 2.80
CA ALA A 38 9.34 8.14 3.61
C ALA A 38 10.79 8.64 3.59
N TRP A 39 11.77 7.73 3.60
CA TRP A 39 13.19 8.06 3.48
C TRP A 39 13.49 8.65 2.11
N ALA A 40 12.98 8.04 1.04
CA ALA A 40 13.17 8.54 -0.32
C ALA A 40 12.59 9.94 -0.47
N ASP A 41 11.37 10.18 0.01
CA ASP A 41 10.74 11.50 -0.02
C ASP A 41 11.53 12.55 0.76
N ARG A 42 11.93 12.23 2.00
CA ARG A 42 12.72 13.13 2.87
C ARG A 42 14.04 13.54 2.23
N HIS A 43 14.68 12.62 1.49
CA HIS A 43 15.96 12.87 0.84
C HIS A 43 15.82 13.26 -0.64
N GLN A 44 14.59 13.48 -1.11
CA GLN A 44 14.28 13.80 -2.52
C GLN A 44 14.91 12.81 -3.51
N ARG A 45 14.94 11.53 -3.13
CA ARG A 45 15.48 10.44 -3.95
C ARG A 45 14.41 9.87 -4.87
N PRO A 46 14.79 9.41 -6.06
CA PRO A 46 13.87 8.76 -6.98
C PRO A 46 13.39 7.41 -6.43
N LEU A 47 12.16 7.00 -6.74
CA LEU A 47 11.64 5.69 -6.33
C LEU A 47 12.08 4.61 -7.32
N THR A 48 13.27 4.06 -7.10
CA THR A 48 13.90 3.06 -7.98
C THR A 48 14.47 1.89 -7.18
N VAL A 49 14.84 0.81 -7.88
CA VAL A 49 15.56 -0.32 -7.27
C VAL A 49 16.91 0.12 -6.69
N ASP A 50 17.58 1.11 -7.30
CA ASP A 50 18.85 1.63 -6.77
C ASP A 50 18.65 2.37 -5.46
N SER A 51 17.60 3.18 -5.34
CA SER A 51 17.23 3.80 -4.06
C SER A 51 16.82 2.77 -3.02
N TRP A 52 16.13 1.70 -3.42
CA TRP A 52 15.81 0.57 -2.54
C TRP A 52 17.07 -0.09 -1.98
N LEU A 53 18.04 -0.39 -2.85
CA LEU A 53 19.32 -0.99 -2.45
C LEU A 53 20.15 -0.06 -1.56
N ALA A 54 20.16 1.24 -1.87
CA ALA A 54 20.81 2.25 -1.05
C ALA A 54 20.17 2.37 0.35
N HIS A 55 18.84 2.28 0.42
CA HIS A 55 18.12 2.24 1.71
C HIS A 55 18.47 0.97 2.49
N ALA A 56 18.46 -0.20 1.83
CA ALA A 56 18.83 -1.47 2.46
C ALA A 56 20.28 -1.47 2.99
N ASP A 57 21.20 -0.81 2.29
CA ASP A 57 22.59 -0.63 2.74
C ASP A 57 22.71 0.33 3.93
N THR A 58 21.92 1.41 3.92
CA THR A 58 21.92 2.41 4.99
C THR A 58 21.28 1.87 6.27
N PHE A 59 20.28 1.01 6.15
CA PHE A 59 19.54 0.41 7.26
C PHE A 59 19.57 -1.12 7.19
N PRO A 60 20.71 -1.76 7.52
CA PRO A 60 20.84 -3.22 7.46
C PRO A 60 19.76 -3.94 8.29
N GLY A 61 19.22 -5.02 7.74
CA GLY A 61 18.18 -5.82 8.40
C GLY A 61 16.74 -5.33 8.21
N THR A 62 16.51 -4.28 7.42
CA THR A 62 15.16 -3.76 7.13
C THR A 62 14.58 -4.32 5.83
N LEU A 63 15.22 -4.04 4.70
CA LEU A 63 14.77 -4.45 3.37
C LEU A 63 15.59 -5.61 2.80
N PRO A 64 14.94 -6.52 2.04
CA PRO A 64 15.62 -7.53 1.24
C PRO A 64 16.66 -6.95 0.28
N ARG A 65 17.90 -7.45 0.39
CA ARG A 65 19.01 -7.10 -0.52
C ARG A 65 19.50 -8.27 -1.36
N LEU A 66 19.30 -9.51 -0.90
CA LEU A 66 19.80 -10.70 -1.60
C LEU A 66 19.02 -10.91 -2.89
N GLU A 67 19.63 -10.56 -4.02
CA GLU A 67 19.00 -10.71 -5.33
C GLU A 67 18.92 -12.18 -5.76
N VAL A 68 17.76 -12.56 -6.29
CA VAL A 68 17.43 -13.90 -6.79
C VAL A 68 16.82 -13.84 -8.20
N THR A 69 16.95 -12.70 -8.89
CA THR A 69 16.52 -12.51 -10.28
C THR A 69 17.07 -13.62 -11.18
N GLY A 70 16.22 -14.20 -12.04
CA GLY A 70 16.60 -15.27 -12.96
C GLY A 70 16.72 -16.67 -12.32
N THR A 71 16.47 -16.81 -11.02
CA THR A 71 16.37 -18.11 -10.35
C THR A 71 14.93 -18.61 -10.32
N THR A 72 14.72 -19.89 -9.99
CA THR A 72 13.37 -20.46 -9.83
C THR A 72 12.55 -19.74 -8.76
N ALA A 73 13.19 -19.18 -7.72
CA ALA A 73 12.49 -18.44 -6.67
C ALA A 73 11.85 -17.13 -7.20
N ALA A 74 12.36 -16.58 -8.31
CA ALA A 74 11.82 -15.39 -8.95
C ALA A 74 10.60 -15.67 -9.84
N ASP A 75 10.29 -16.94 -10.16
CA ASP A 75 9.12 -17.31 -10.96
C ASP A 75 7.82 -17.11 -10.14
N ASP A 76 6.90 -16.31 -10.67
CA ASP A 76 5.61 -15.98 -10.07
C ASP A 76 4.72 -17.21 -9.77
N THR A 77 4.96 -18.33 -10.44
CA THR A 77 4.25 -19.60 -10.21
C THR A 77 4.93 -20.47 -9.15
N TYR A 78 6.19 -20.20 -8.81
CA TYR A 78 6.92 -20.94 -7.80
C TYR A 78 6.42 -20.59 -6.39
N ILE A 79 5.84 -21.58 -5.71
CA ILE A 79 5.46 -21.48 -4.30
C ILE A 79 6.56 -22.04 -3.40
N GLY A 80 7.26 -23.09 -3.83
CA GLY A 80 8.48 -23.55 -3.15
C GLY A 80 8.28 -23.77 -1.67
N ASP A 81 9.13 -23.16 -0.85
CA ASP A 81 9.07 -23.02 0.60
C ASP A 81 8.65 -21.59 1.04
N LEU A 82 8.13 -20.79 0.11
CA LEU A 82 7.72 -19.41 0.37
C LEU A 82 6.39 -19.37 1.13
N ASP A 83 6.33 -18.49 2.12
CA ASP A 83 5.11 -18.14 2.84
C ASP A 83 4.40 -16.96 2.18
N TYR A 84 5.16 -16.01 1.62
CA TYR A 84 4.64 -14.80 0.99
C TYR A 84 5.34 -14.46 -0.32
N ARG A 85 4.64 -13.69 -1.16
CA ARG A 85 5.20 -13.02 -2.32
C ARG A 85 4.72 -11.57 -2.39
N TYR A 86 5.65 -10.67 -2.65
CA TYR A 86 5.39 -9.24 -2.76
C TYR A 86 5.65 -8.80 -4.20
N HIS A 87 4.73 -8.03 -4.75
CA HIS A 87 4.93 -7.30 -5.99
C HIS A 87 4.87 -5.81 -5.67
N LEU A 88 6.01 -5.14 -5.79
CA LEU A 88 6.17 -3.72 -5.57
C LEU A 88 6.43 -3.04 -6.90
N VAL A 89 5.52 -2.18 -7.33
CA VAL A 89 5.73 -1.31 -8.48
C VAL A 89 6.15 0.06 -7.96
N LEU A 90 7.27 0.56 -8.47
CA LEU A 90 7.80 1.89 -8.16
C LEU A 90 7.70 2.77 -9.40
N HIS A 91 7.06 3.93 -9.26
CA HIS A 91 6.97 4.96 -10.28
C HIS A 91 7.75 6.17 -9.82
N ASP A 92 8.84 6.49 -10.52
CA ASP A 92 9.70 7.61 -10.18
C ASP A 92 9.00 8.94 -10.52
N ASP A 93 8.50 9.05 -11.75
CA ASP A 93 7.93 10.28 -12.31
C ASP A 93 6.75 10.80 -11.50
N SER A 94 5.92 9.89 -10.98
CA SER A 94 4.71 10.22 -10.20
C SER A 94 4.88 10.04 -8.69
N ARG A 95 6.08 9.65 -8.24
CA ARG A 95 6.36 9.25 -6.85
C ARG A 95 5.30 8.31 -6.28
N ALA A 96 4.84 7.38 -7.09
CA ALA A 96 3.77 6.46 -6.75
C ALA A 96 4.32 5.07 -6.45
N VAL A 97 3.65 4.38 -5.53
CA VAL A 97 3.93 2.98 -5.24
C VAL A 97 2.66 2.16 -5.32
N ARG A 98 2.79 0.92 -5.76
CA ARG A 98 1.75 -0.11 -5.60
C ARG A 98 2.38 -1.37 -5.06
N LEU A 99 1.92 -1.80 -3.89
CA LEU A 99 2.37 -3.01 -3.23
C LEU A 99 1.23 -4.03 -3.21
N ARG A 100 1.47 -5.22 -3.73
CA ARG A 100 0.59 -6.37 -3.57
C ARG A 100 1.29 -7.45 -2.79
N VAL A 101 0.60 -8.02 -1.82
CA VAL A 101 1.14 -9.07 -0.96
C VAL A 101 0.25 -10.29 -1.06
N TYR A 102 0.84 -11.40 -1.47
CA TYR A 102 0.19 -12.70 -1.54
C TYR A 102 0.72 -13.58 -0.42
N GLN A 103 -0.19 -14.16 0.34
CA GLN A 103 0.10 -15.33 1.17
C GLN A 103 0.03 -16.56 0.27
N LEU A 104 1.08 -17.37 0.25
CA LEU A 104 1.19 -18.51 -0.67
C LEU A 104 0.77 -19.84 -0.03
N ARG A 105 0.73 -19.90 1.31
CA ARG A 105 0.41 -21.11 2.07
C ARG A 105 -0.72 -20.89 3.06
N GLY A 106 -1.63 -21.86 3.12
CA GLY A 106 -2.72 -21.90 4.10
C GLY A 106 -2.26 -22.36 5.49
N PRO A 107 -3.17 -22.42 6.47
CA PRO A 107 -2.84 -22.76 7.86
C PRO A 107 -2.21 -24.14 8.07
N LEU A 108 -2.48 -25.11 7.19
CA LEU A 108 -1.91 -26.46 7.24
C LEU A 108 -0.69 -26.58 6.31
N GLY A 109 -0.17 -25.46 5.80
CA GLY A 109 1.01 -25.39 4.94
C GLY A 109 0.76 -25.71 3.47
N GLN A 110 -0.45 -26.06 3.05
CA GLN A 110 -0.77 -26.34 1.65
C GLN A 110 -0.64 -25.09 0.75
N PRO A 111 -0.19 -25.23 -0.52
CA PRO A 111 -0.21 -24.15 -1.49
C PRO A 111 -1.63 -23.59 -1.69
N GLN A 112 -1.83 -22.33 -1.31
CA GLN A 112 -3.11 -21.63 -1.42
C GLN A 112 -2.87 -20.12 -1.59
N PRO A 113 -2.45 -19.67 -2.79
CA PRO A 113 -2.21 -18.26 -3.05
C PRO A 113 -3.45 -17.40 -2.80
N ARG A 114 -3.30 -16.37 -1.98
CA ARG A 114 -4.35 -15.39 -1.68
C ARG A 114 -3.75 -14.02 -1.53
N LEU A 115 -4.34 -13.03 -2.20
CA LEU A 115 -4.02 -11.62 -1.96
C LEU A 115 -4.45 -11.24 -0.53
N VAL A 116 -3.51 -10.78 0.28
CA VAL A 116 -3.75 -10.38 1.68
C VAL A 116 -3.57 -8.88 1.91
N ALA A 117 -2.90 -8.18 1.00
CA ALA A 117 -2.85 -6.72 0.99
C ALA A 117 -2.66 -6.19 -0.44
N GLU A 118 -3.36 -5.11 -0.77
CA GLU A 118 -3.08 -4.28 -1.93
C GLU A 118 -3.05 -2.82 -1.46
N LEU A 119 -1.86 -2.22 -1.50
CA LEU A 119 -1.58 -0.90 -0.94
C LEU A 119 -1.03 0.02 -2.01
N THR A 120 -1.40 1.29 -1.92
CA THR A 120 -0.85 2.38 -2.73
C THR A 120 -0.11 3.35 -1.82
N HIS A 121 0.52 4.38 -2.37
CA HIS A 121 1.15 5.43 -1.55
C HIS A 121 0.17 5.99 -0.49
N ALA A 122 -1.12 6.16 -0.79
CA ALA A 122 -2.09 6.64 0.21
C ALA A 122 -2.40 5.68 1.34
N THR A 123 -2.54 4.40 1.04
CA THR A 123 -2.95 3.42 2.04
C THR A 123 -1.76 2.81 2.77
N LEU A 124 -0.54 2.95 2.21
CA LEU A 124 0.67 2.36 2.76
C LEU A 124 0.95 2.83 4.18
N TYR A 125 0.97 4.13 4.45
CA TYR A 125 1.31 4.66 5.77
C TYR A 125 0.24 4.33 6.82
N GLY A 126 -1.04 4.40 6.47
CA GLY A 126 -2.13 4.00 7.37
C GLY A 126 -2.06 2.52 7.75
N GLU A 127 -1.78 1.65 6.77
CA GLU A 127 -1.63 0.22 7.03
C GLU A 127 -0.33 -0.09 7.81
N ALA A 128 0.78 0.59 7.49
CA ALA A 128 2.03 0.46 8.23
C ALA A 128 1.86 0.86 9.69
N ALA A 129 1.14 1.96 9.98
CA ALA A 129 0.81 2.37 11.34
C ALA A 129 -0.01 1.29 12.08
N ARG A 130 -1.07 0.78 11.44
CA ARG A 130 -1.92 -0.28 12.01
C ARG A 130 -1.12 -1.55 12.34
N LEU A 131 -0.20 -1.94 11.46
CA LEU A 131 0.66 -3.12 11.67
C LEU A 131 1.69 -2.87 12.78
N CYS A 132 2.22 -1.66 12.90
CA CYS A 132 3.11 -1.29 14.01
C CYS A 132 2.38 -1.38 15.36
N GLU A 133 1.15 -0.87 15.47
CA GLU A 133 0.35 -1.03 16.71
C GLU A 133 0.08 -2.50 17.04
N LEU A 134 -0.29 -3.31 16.04
CA LEU A 134 -0.46 -4.75 16.21
C LEU A 134 0.81 -5.43 16.76
N MET A 135 1.98 -5.02 16.27
CA MET A 135 3.27 -5.53 16.74
C MET A 135 3.60 -5.06 18.15
N ALA A 136 3.28 -3.82 18.50
CA ALA A 136 3.41 -3.30 19.86
C ALA A 136 2.56 -4.10 20.85
N ASP A 137 1.30 -4.37 20.50
CA ASP A 137 0.38 -5.16 21.33
C ASP A 137 0.86 -6.60 21.52
N ARG A 138 1.33 -7.24 20.44
CA ARG A 138 1.92 -8.59 20.52
C ARG A 138 3.15 -8.63 21.42
N ALA A 139 4.03 -7.64 21.30
CA ALA A 139 5.22 -7.53 22.13
C ALA A 139 4.89 -7.28 23.60
N HIS A 140 3.87 -6.45 23.88
CA HIS A 140 3.37 -6.21 25.24
C HIS A 140 2.79 -7.47 25.86
N GLN A 141 1.89 -8.16 25.15
CA GLN A 141 1.31 -9.44 25.60
C GLN A 141 2.36 -10.54 25.81
N TRP A 142 3.47 -10.49 25.08
CA TRP A 142 4.59 -11.40 25.31
C TRP A 142 5.30 -11.05 26.61
N ALA A 143 5.61 -9.77 26.84
CA ALA A 143 6.26 -9.30 28.06
C ALA A 143 5.44 -9.66 29.30
N ASP A 144 4.12 -9.45 29.26
CA ASP A 144 3.20 -9.82 30.35
C ASP A 144 3.29 -11.31 30.70
N ARG A 145 3.42 -12.17 29.67
CA ARG A 145 3.54 -13.63 29.83
C ARG A 145 4.93 -14.08 30.28
N HIS A 146 5.96 -13.25 30.15
CA HIS A 146 7.36 -13.61 30.39
C HIS A 146 8.04 -12.69 31.41
N GLY A 147 7.28 -12.17 32.38
CA GLY A 147 7.84 -11.45 33.54
C GLY A 147 8.35 -10.04 33.23
N GLY A 148 7.73 -9.34 32.27
CA GLY A 148 8.05 -7.96 31.90
C GLY A 148 9.21 -7.81 30.91
N VAL A 149 9.78 -8.92 30.42
CA VAL A 149 10.87 -8.88 29.43
C VAL A 149 10.28 -8.85 28.02
N ALA A 150 10.54 -7.76 27.30
CA ALA A 150 10.16 -7.65 25.90
C ALA A 150 10.84 -8.73 25.03
N PRO A 151 10.20 -9.19 23.94
CA PRO A 151 10.84 -10.12 23.02
C PRO A 151 12.11 -9.49 22.43
N PRO A 152 13.20 -10.26 22.25
CA PRO A 152 14.42 -9.76 21.62
C PRO A 152 14.13 -9.12 20.25
N GLY A 153 14.56 -7.86 20.07
CA GLY A 153 14.37 -7.12 18.82
C GLY A 153 12.95 -6.59 18.58
N ASN A 154 12.06 -6.66 19.57
CA ASN A 154 10.64 -6.35 19.42
C ASN A 154 10.15 -5.44 20.56
N ASP A 155 10.72 -4.23 20.67
CA ASP A 155 10.37 -3.23 21.69
C ASP A 155 8.97 -2.62 21.41
N PRO A 156 7.98 -2.79 22.33
CA PRO A 156 6.64 -2.23 22.16
C PRO A 156 6.65 -0.71 21.93
N ASP A 157 7.49 0.02 22.64
CA ASP A 157 7.52 1.48 22.53
C ASP A 157 8.15 1.93 21.21
N GLY A 158 9.14 1.18 20.72
CA GLY A 158 9.69 1.36 19.38
C GLY A 158 8.64 1.23 18.28
N TRP A 159 7.76 0.26 18.39
CA TRP A 159 6.66 0.08 17.44
C TRP A 159 5.63 1.20 17.50
N ARG A 160 5.22 1.64 18.69
CA ARG A 160 4.29 2.77 18.83
C ARG A 160 4.88 4.08 18.31
N ARG A 161 6.17 4.33 18.52
CA ARG A 161 6.86 5.48 17.93
C ARG A 161 6.81 5.44 16.40
N ARG A 162 7.06 4.28 15.78
CA ARG A 162 6.93 4.10 14.31
C ARG A 162 5.49 4.29 13.85
N ALA A 163 4.51 3.76 14.59
CA ALA A 163 3.10 3.94 14.26
C ALA A 163 2.69 5.42 14.26
N ALA A 164 3.07 6.17 15.29
CA ALA A 164 2.82 7.60 15.38
C ALA A 164 3.46 8.38 14.22
N GLN A 165 4.70 8.05 13.85
CA GLN A 165 5.38 8.66 12.70
C GLN A 165 4.61 8.40 11.39
N PHE A 166 4.16 7.16 11.15
CA PHE A 166 3.39 6.85 9.94
C PHE A 166 2.02 7.53 9.91
N LEU A 167 1.35 7.67 11.05
CA LEU A 167 0.10 8.43 11.13
C LEU A 167 0.32 9.91 10.82
N GLU A 168 1.38 10.51 11.35
CA GLU A 168 1.74 11.90 11.06
C GLU A 168 1.98 12.10 9.56
N ILE A 169 2.77 11.22 8.92
CA ILE A 169 2.99 11.26 7.47
C ILE A 169 1.68 11.08 6.72
N HIS A 170 0.87 10.09 7.08
CA HIS A 170 -0.42 9.82 6.44
C HIS A 170 -1.34 11.06 6.46
N GLN A 171 -1.36 11.78 7.59
CA GLN A 171 -2.15 13.00 7.76
C GLN A 171 -1.56 14.22 7.05
N SER A 172 -0.23 14.32 6.93
CA SER A 172 0.44 15.45 6.29
C SER A 172 0.48 15.35 4.76
N THR A 173 0.27 14.17 4.21
CA THR A 173 0.46 13.97 2.77
C THR A 173 -0.80 14.38 2.00
N PRO A 174 -0.72 15.26 0.97
CA PRO A 174 -1.85 15.59 0.06
C PRO A 174 -2.38 14.39 -0.76
N VAL A 175 -1.86 13.20 -0.46
CA VAL A 175 -1.91 11.93 -1.18
C VAL A 175 -3.29 11.29 -1.23
N VAL A 176 -4.24 11.76 -0.43
CA VAL A 176 -5.67 11.44 -0.58
C VAL A 176 -6.14 11.75 -2.01
N ALA A 177 -5.76 12.89 -2.59
CA ALA A 177 -6.16 13.25 -3.95
C ALA A 177 -5.38 12.49 -5.04
N ILE A 178 -4.08 12.25 -4.83
CA ILE A 178 -3.21 11.57 -5.82
C ILE A 178 -3.52 10.07 -5.90
N ALA A 179 -3.75 9.40 -4.77
CA ALA A 179 -4.11 7.99 -4.79
C ALA A 179 -5.54 7.73 -5.25
N ALA A 180 -6.46 8.67 -4.97
CA ALA A 180 -7.77 8.70 -5.60
C ALA A 180 -7.63 8.76 -7.14
N ASN A 181 -6.77 9.65 -7.65
CA ASN A 181 -6.52 9.74 -9.09
C ASN A 181 -5.85 8.50 -9.69
N LEU A 182 -4.97 7.81 -8.96
CA LEU A 182 -4.27 6.61 -9.44
C LEU A 182 -5.13 5.32 -9.36
N ASP A 183 -6.10 5.26 -8.45
CA ASP A 183 -7.08 4.16 -8.38
C ASP A 183 -8.28 4.40 -9.31
N ALA A 184 -8.37 5.59 -9.91
CA ALA A 184 -9.42 5.95 -10.86
C ALA A 184 -9.43 5.00 -12.05
N ARG A 185 -10.51 4.22 -12.19
CA ARG A 185 -10.74 3.37 -13.35
C ARG A 185 -12.00 3.81 -14.07
N VAL A 186 -11.86 4.06 -15.37
CA VAL A 186 -13.01 4.24 -16.25
C VAL A 186 -13.67 2.88 -16.47
N VAL A 187 -14.94 2.79 -16.10
CA VAL A 187 -15.80 1.62 -16.33
C VAL A 187 -16.77 1.98 -17.44
N ALA A 188 -16.66 1.28 -18.57
CA ALA A 188 -17.57 1.45 -19.70
C ALA A 188 -19.01 1.10 -19.30
N ALA A 189 -19.97 1.75 -19.96
CA ALA A 189 -21.39 1.47 -19.75
C ALA A 189 -21.69 -0.01 -19.98
N ARG A 190 -22.47 -0.60 -19.07
CA ARG A 190 -22.96 -1.99 -19.13
C ARG A 190 -24.48 -1.99 -19.09
N PHE A 191 -25.10 -3.13 -19.39
CA PHE A 191 -26.57 -3.27 -19.39
C PHE A 191 -27.20 -2.93 -18.02
N ASP A 192 -26.47 -3.17 -16.94
CA ASP A 192 -26.82 -2.91 -15.53
C ASP A 192 -26.34 -1.54 -15.01
N ALA A 193 -25.44 -0.87 -15.74
CA ALA A 193 -24.92 0.46 -15.42
C ALA A 193 -24.83 1.28 -16.72
N PRO A 194 -25.92 1.93 -17.17
CA PRO A 194 -26.04 2.48 -18.53
C PRO A 194 -25.20 3.76 -18.77
N HIS A 195 -24.39 4.18 -17.80
CA HIS A 195 -23.54 5.36 -17.88
C HIS A 195 -22.08 4.98 -17.61
N PRO A 196 -21.11 5.58 -18.31
CA PRO A 196 -19.70 5.44 -17.97
C PRO A 196 -19.47 5.97 -16.55
N ALA A 197 -18.69 5.25 -15.76
CA ALA A 197 -18.42 5.59 -14.37
C ALA A 197 -16.91 5.59 -14.10
N ILE A 198 -16.49 6.37 -13.11
CA ILE A 198 -15.13 6.38 -12.59
C ILE A 198 -15.18 5.79 -11.19
N HIS A 199 -14.47 4.68 -10.97
CA HIS A 199 -14.32 4.11 -9.64
C HIS A 199 -13.04 4.64 -9.00
N ILE A 200 -13.14 5.28 -7.85
CA ILE A 200 -12.04 5.96 -7.15
C ILE A 200 -12.07 5.58 -5.67
N ALA A 201 -11.09 4.82 -5.16
CA ALA A 201 -10.94 4.54 -3.72
C ALA A 201 -12.23 4.01 -3.03
N GLY A 202 -12.99 3.14 -3.71
CA GLY A 202 -14.26 2.58 -3.22
C GLY A 202 -15.50 3.46 -3.48
N VAL A 203 -15.32 4.60 -4.16
CA VAL A 203 -16.40 5.51 -4.57
C VAL A 203 -16.70 5.33 -6.05
N TRP A 204 -17.97 5.19 -6.41
CA TRP A 204 -18.39 5.30 -7.80
C TRP A 204 -18.81 6.72 -8.11
N ILE A 205 -18.11 7.36 -9.04
CA ILE A 205 -18.49 8.65 -9.61
C ILE A 205 -19.15 8.40 -10.96
N ILE A 206 -20.40 8.82 -11.10
CA ILE A 206 -21.14 8.77 -12.35
C ILE A 206 -21.34 10.20 -12.82
N ALA A 207 -20.90 10.49 -14.04
CA ALA A 207 -21.11 11.78 -14.68
C ALA A 207 -21.95 11.57 -15.96
N ALA A 208 -23.12 12.20 -16.03
CA ALA A 208 -24.00 12.11 -17.18
C ALA A 208 -24.58 13.48 -17.51
N VAL A 209 -24.74 13.78 -18.80
CA VAL A 209 -25.48 14.96 -19.26
C VAL A 209 -26.91 14.51 -19.53
N ASP A 210 -27.88 15.13 -18.86
CA ASP A 210 -29.30 14.82 -19.09
C ASP A 210 -29.83 15.47 -20.38
N ALA A 211 -31.09 15.19 -20.72
CA ALA A 211 -31.74 15.70 -21.93
C ALA A 211 -31.85 17.24 -21.97
N GLY A 212 -31.68 17.92 -20.84
CA GLY A 212 -31.67 19.39 -20.73
C GLY A 212 -30.26 19.99 -20.84
N GLY A 213 -29.23 19.17 -21.04
CA GLY A 213 -27.84 19.63 -21.09
C GLY A 213 -27.21 19.86 -19.72
N VAL A 214 -27.81 19.35 -18.65
CA VAL A 214 -27.26 19.50 -17.29
C VAL A 214 -26.33 18.33 -16.98
N LEU A 215 -25.09 18.64 -16.59
CA LEU A 215 -24.16 17.66 -16.05
C LEU A 215 -24.59 17.26 -14.63
N GLN A 216 -24.95 16.00 -14.47
CA GLN A 216 -25.21 15.37 -13.18
C GLN A 216 -23.99 14.56 -12.76
N VAL A 217 -23.47 14.85 -11.57
CA VAL A 217 -22.37 14.11 -10.94
C VAL A 217 -22.89 13.46 -9.67
N SER A 218 -22.86 12.13 -9.63
CA SER A 218 -23.30 11.33 -8.49
C SER A 218 -22.13 10.55 -7.91
N ALA A 219 -21.94 10.62 -6.59
CA ALA A 219 -20.93 9.84 -5.86
C ALA A 219 -21.63 8.80 -4.98
N HIS A 220 -21.45 7.51 -5.29
CA HIS A 220 -21.93 6.42 -4.44
C HIS A 220 -20.85 6.05 -3.43
N LEU A 221 -21.15 6.29 -2.16
CA LEU A 221 -20.18 6.22 -1.07
C LEU A 221 -20.22 4.91 -0.29
N GLN A 222 -21.06 3.95 -0.69
CA GLN A 222 -21.39 2.76 0.12
C GLN A 222 -20.14 1.99 0.58
N ASP A 223 -19.14 1.89 -0.30
CA ASP A 223 -17.86 1.22 -0.05
C ASP A 223 -16.68 2.20 0.11
N ALA A 224 -16.97 3.50 0.26
CA ALA A 224 -15.96 4.54 0.39
C ALA A 224 -15.07 4.33 1.62
N ALA A 225 -13.76 4.52 1.46
CA ALA A 225 -12.85 4.49 2.57
C ALA A 225 -13.21 5.57 3.62
N GLY A 226 -13.13 5.22 4.91
CA GLY A 226 -13.63 6.09 6.00
C GLY A 226 -12.95 7.46 6.08
N TRP A 227 -11.73 7.61 5.58
CA TRP A 227 -10.99 8.87 5.51
C TRP A 227 -11.48 9.83 4.41
N LEU A 228 -12.29 9.33 3.47
CA LEU A 228 -12.80 10.10 2.33
C LEU A 228 -14.10 10.83 2.68
N ARG A 229 -14.79 10.38 3.75
CA ARG A 229 -16.04 10.96 4.23
C ARG A 229 -15.79 12.08 5.24
N ARG A 230 -16.51 13.19 5.05
CA ARG A 230 -16.66 14.25 6.03
C ARG A 230 -17.56 13.80 7.20
N PRO A 231 -17.52 14.49 8.35
CA PRO A 231 -18.39 14.19 9.48
C PRO A 231 -19.90 14.26 9.17
N ASP A 232 -20.29 15.04 8.15
CA ASP A 232 -21.67 15.16 7.67
C ASP A 232 -22.10 14.03 6.70
N GLY A 233 -21.20 13.08 6.41
CA GLY A 233 -21.43 11.95 5.52
C GLY A 233 -21.23 12.25 4.03
N THR A 234 -20.77 13.45 3.67
CA THR A 234 -20.44 13.83 2.29
C THR A 234 -18.97 13.56 1.96
N VAL A 235 -18.55 13.76 0.70
CA VAL A 235 -17.14 13.74 0.28
C VAL A 235 -16.75 15.13 -0.26
N PRO A 236 -15.53 15.61 0.00
CA PRO A 236 -15.06 16.86 -0.61
C PRO A 236 -15.02 16.73 -2.14
N MET A 237 -15.68 17.64 -2.86
CA MET A 237 -15.79 17.58 -4.31
C MET A 237 -15.55 18.94 -4.96
N ARG A 238 -14.68 18.96 -5.97
CA ARG A 238 -14.49 20.09 -6.88
C ARG A 238 -14.71 19.63 -8.32
N VAL A 239 -15.51 20.39 -9.07
CA VAL A 239 -15.71 20.18 -10.52
C VAL A 239 -15.12 21.37 -11.26
N THR A 240 -14.30 21.09 -12.27
CA THR A 240 -13.71 22.10 -13.16
C THR A 240 -14.09 21.84 -14.61
N VAL A 241 -14.38 22.90 -15.36
CA VAL A 241 -14.58 22.87 -16.82
C VAL A 241 -13.51 23.76 -17.44
N ASP A 242 -12.70 23.21 -18.35
CA ASP A 242 -11.57 23.91 -18.97
C ASP A 242 -10.59 24.54 -17.95
N GLY A 243 -10.44 23.89 -16.79
CA GLY A 243 -9.57 24.34 -15.70
C GLY A 243 -10.22 25.33 -14.73
N GLU A 244 -11.42 25.83 -15.04
CA GLU A 244 -12.15 26.78 -14.19
C GLU A 244 -13.10 26.05 -13.24
N PRO A 245 -13.09 26.35 -11.93
CA PRO A 245 -13.98 25.71 -10.96
C PRO A 245 -15.43 26.16 -11.17
N VAL A 246 -16.32 25.21 -11.44
CA VAL A 246 -17.76 25.44 -11.60
C VAL A 246 -18.57 24.92 -10.41
N PHE A 247 -17.95 24.12 -9.54
CA PHE A 247 -18.53 23.61 -8.30
C PHE A 247 -17.42 23.31 -7.28
N ASP A 248 -17.63 23.68 -6.02
CA ASP A 248 -16.76 23.36 -4.89
C ASP A 248 -17.65 23.14 -3.67
N ALA A 249 -17.68 21.92 -3.14
CA ALA A 249 -18.46 21.57 -1.96
C ALA A 249 -17.66 20.76 -0.97
#